data_AF-A0A836ALW5-F1
#
_entry.id   AF-A0A836ALW5-F1
#
_cell.length_a   1.000
_cell.length_b   1.000
_cell.length_c   1.000
_cell.angle_alpha   90.00
_cell.angle_beta   90.00
_cell.angle_gamma   90.00
#
_symmetry.space_group_name_H-M   'P 1'
#
loop_
_entity.id
_entity.type
_entity.pdbx_description
1 polymer ?
#
loop_
_entity_poly.entity_id
_entity_poly.type
_entity_poly.pdbx_seq_one_letter_code
_entity_poly.pdbx_strand_id
1 'polypeptide(L)'
;MKRKSERRPNWAAAPPCSRRCSSSSPGVKKSRSSTSQELHHLDQQDDLYLDITAFHGYCSNKGIQIIDYTLQFFDDFKTVDLTYRLCFAILFSRPKSSSNVHYFSIDNELEYENFYADFGPLNLAMVYRYCCKINKKLKSITMMRKKIIHFTGPDQRKQANAAFLVGCYMVIYLGKTPEDAYRILMFGDAAYIPFRDAAYGSCNFFITLLDCFYAVKK
;
A
#
# COMPACT_ATOMS: atom_id res chain seq x y z
N MET A 1 37.33 3.58 49.36
CA MET A 1 37.43 4.30 50.65
C MET A 1 36.69 5.64 50.54
N LYS A 2 35.87 5.93 51.57
CA LYS A 2 35.16 7.17 52.03
C LYS A 2 35.43 8.51 51.28
N ARG A 3 34.52 9.50 51.17
CA ARG A 3 33.13 9.72 51.64
C ARG A 3 32.53 11.01 50.99
N LYS A 4 31.20 10.96 50.85
CA LYS A 4 30.13 11.99 50.69
C LYS A 4 30.36 13.36 51.38
N SER A 5 29.85 14.45 50.78
CA SER A 5 29.14 15.51 51.53
C SER A 5 27.96 16.09 50.73
N GLU A 6 26.79 16.07 51.36
CA GLU A 6 25.54 16.73 50.96
C GLU A 6 25.49 18.15 51.54
N ARG A 7 24.71 19.04 50.92
CA ARG A 7 23.79 19.98 51.61
C ARG A 7 22.74 20.55 50.63
N ARG A 8 21.45 20.31 50.93
CA ARG A 8 20.25 21.00 50.41
C ARG A 8 19.82 22.13 51.40
N PRO A 9 18.60 22.71 51.33
CA PRO A 9 18.16 23.84 50.50
C PRO A 9 17.62 25.01 51.37
N ASN A 10 17.13 26.10 50.78
CA ASN A 10 16.28 27.08 51.48
C ASN A 10 15.16 27.63 50.57
N TRP A 11 14.06 28.03 51.20
CA TRP A 11 12.67 28.13 50.74
C TRP A 11 12.21 29.60 50.54
N ALA A 12 11.02 29.76 49.94
CA ALA A 12 10.18 30.97 49.75
C ALA A 12 10.65 32.04 48.74
N ALA A 13 9.78 32.78 48.04
CA ALA A 13 8.41 33.20 48.34
C ALA A 13 7.52 33.40 47.08
N ALA A 14 6.21 33.33 47.26
CA ALA A 14 5.16 33.78 46.35
C ALA A 14 4.56 35.12 46.82
N PRO A 15 3.87 35.89 45.94
CA PRO A 15 2.59 36.53 46.34
C PRO A 15 1.60 36.72 45.13
N PRO A 16 0.42 37.36 45.28
CA PRO A 16 -0.79 36.87 45.97
C PRO A 16 -2.06 36.87 45.08
N CYS A 17 -3.12 36.17 45.55
CA CYS A 17 -4.47 36.16 44.96
C CYS A 17 -5.38 37.31 45.45
N SER A 18 -6.24 37.83 44.56
CA SER A 18 -7.62 38.34 44.80
C SER A 18 -8.19 38.79 43.44
N ARG A 19 -9.48 38.74 43.08
CA ARG A 19 -10.77 38.51 43.76
C ARG A 19 -11.83 38.10 42.70
N ARG A 20 -12.98 37.68 43.21
CA ARG A 20 -14.14 37.05 42.58
C ARG A 20 -15.16 38.03 41.98
N CYS A 21 -16.00 37.49 41.09
CA CYS A 21 -17.47 37.71 40.93
C CYS A 21 -18.03 38.82 40.00
N SER A 22 -18.60 38.34 38.87
CA SER A 22 -20.00 38.46 38.41
C SER A 22 -20.73 39.81 38.18
N SER A 23 -21.14 40.00 36.92
CA SER A 23 -22.43 40.48 36.37
C SER A 23 -23.18 41.67 37.01
N SER A 24 -23.44 42.72 36.21
CA SER A 24 -24.77 43.29 35.88
C SER A 24 -24.66 44.63 35.12
N SER A 25 -25.41 44.76 34.02
CA SER A 25 -25.71 46.01 33.25
C SER A 25 -26.82 46.83 33.95
N PRO A 26 -27.47 47.89 33.38
CA PRO A 26 -27.24 48.67 32.14
C PRO A 26 -27.37 50.22 32.31
N GLY A 27 -27.12 51.01 31.24
CA GLY A 27 -27.39 52.46 31.24
C GLY A 27 -27.11 53.22 29.93
N VAL A 28 -28.17 53.37 29.13
CA VAL A 28 -28.33 53.98 27.78
C VAL A 28 -27.96 55.48 27.65
N LYS A 29 -27.41 55.90 26.48
CA LYS A 29 -27.98 56.97 25.59
C LYS A 29 -27.33 57.04 24.19
N LYS A 30 -28.21 57.27 23.21
CA LYS A 30 -28.16 57.12 21.73
C LYS A 30 -27.51 58.31 20.98
N SER A 31 -27.07 58.07 19.73
CA SER A 31 -27.46 58.77 18.46
C SER A 31 -26.73 58.10 17.27
N ARG A 32 -27.37 57.30 16.40
CA ARG A 32 -28.29 57.52 15.25
C ARG A 32 -27.60 57.73 13.89
N SER A 33 -27.67 56.69 13.02
CA SER A 33 -28.07 56.71 11.59
C SER A 33 -27.99 55.26 11.04
N SER A 34 -29.09 54.49 10.97
CA SER A 34 -29.87 54.11 9.75
C SER A 34 -28.99 53.66 8.58
N THR A 35 -29.08 52.41 8.07
CA THR A 35 -30.23 51.89 7.29
C THR A 35 -30.18 50.34 7.14
N SER A 36 -31.33 49.69 7.36
CA SER A 36 -31.92 48.41 6.83
C SER A 36 -31.05 47.12 6.72
N GLN A 37 -31.47 45.89 7.00
CA GLN A 37 -32.69 45.14 7.39
C GLN A 37 -32.16 43.73 7.84
N GLU A 38 -32.51 43.18 9.02
CA GLU A 38 -33.42 42.01 9.25
C GLU A 38 -33.03 40.69 8.53
N LEU A 39 -33.00 39.45 9.09
CA LEU A 39 -33.49 38.77 10.31
C LEU A 39 -32.84 37.34 10.42
N HIS A 40 -32.72 36.83 11.67
CA HIS A 40 -32.82 35.43 12.19
C HIS A 40 -32.09 34.23 11.53
N HIS A 41 -31.80 33.08 12.16
CA HIS A 41 -31.58 32.52 13.51
C HIS A 41 -31.55 30.98 13.31
N LEU A 42 -30.65 30.26 14.01
CA LEU A 42 -30.61 28.78 14.19
C LEU A 42 -30.10 28.00 12.96
N ASP A 43 -29.38 26.88 13.04
CA ASP A 43 -28.90 26.00 14.12
C ASP A 43 -27.87 25.04 13.49
N GLN A 44 -27.06 24.37 14.31
CA GLN A 44 -26.45 23.04 14.03
C GLN A 44 -25.74 22.80 12.68
N GLN A 45 -24.43 23.07 12.58
CA GLN A 45 -23.63 22.52 11.47
C GLN A 45 -22.17 22.25 11.83
N ASP A 46 -21.87 21.75 13.04
CA ASP A 46 -20.48 21.46 13.46
C ASP A 46 -20.15 19.96 13.63
N ASP A 47 -21.04 19.04 13.23
CA ASP A 47 -20.82 17.58 13.36
C ASP A 47 -20.68 16.80 12.02
N LEU A 48 -20.59 17.49 10.88
CA LEU A 48 -20.41 16.85 9.56
C LEU A 48 -19.08 17.21 8.88
N TYR A 49 -18.07 17.59 9.67
CA TYR A 49 -16.72 17.93 9.17
C TYR A 49 -15.62 16.98 9.70
N LEU A 50 -16.00 15.91 10.41
CA LEU A 50 -15.17 14.74 10.64
C LEU A 50 -15.53 13.65 9.62
N ASP A 51 -15.05 13.78 8.38
CA ASP A 51 -14.66 12.58 7.60
C ASP A 51 -13.88 12.88 6.32
N ILE A 52 -13.83 14.12 5.83
CA ILE A 52 -13.17 14.38 4.53
C ILE A 52 -11.67 14.12 4.59
N THR A 53 -10.99 14.47 5.69
CA THR A 53 -9.54 14.30 5.84
C THR A 53 -9.17 12.83 6.12
N ALA A 54 -10.00 12.11 6.87
CA ALA A 54 -9.84 10.68 7.12
C ALA A 54 -10.12 9.86 5.85
N PHE A 55 -11.15 10.25 5.09
CA PHE A 55 -11.48 9.71 3.78
C PHE A 55 -10.40 10.06 2.74
N HIS A 56 -9.81 11.26 2.75
CA HIS A 56 -8.64 11.60 1.91
C HIS A 56 -7.41 10.75 2.28
N GLY A 57 -7.19 10.51 3.56
CA GLY A 57 -6.13 9.63 4.05
C GLY A 57 -6.35 8.16 3.65
N TYR A 58 -7.59 7.69 3.67
CA TYR A 58 -7.98 6.37 3.17
C TYR A 58 -7.80 6.26 1.66
N CYS A 59 -8.22 7.28 0.92
CA CYS A 59 -8.14 7.37 -0.53
C CYS A 59 -6.68 7.40 -1.02
N SER A 60 -5.83 8.24 -0.42
CA SER A 60 -4.41 8.34 -0.78
C SER A 60 -3.63 7.04 -0.55
N ASN A 61 -3.94 6.30 0.51
CA ASN A 61 -3.34 4.98 0.77
C ASN A 61 -3.78 3.88 -0.22
N LYS A 62 -4.86 4.11 -0.97
CA LYS A 62 -5.36 3.23 -2.05
C LYS A 62 -5.22 3.82 -3.45
N GLY A 63 -4.56 4.98 -3.60
CA GLY A 63 -4.41 5.68 -4.89
C GLY A 63 -5.69 6.27 -5.46
N ILE A 64 -6.69 6.52 -4.61
CA ILE A 64 -7.94 7.19 -4.96
C ILE A 64 -7.72 8.71 -4.80
N GLN A 65 -8.12 9.50 -5.79
CA GLN A 65 -8.23 10.97 -5.67
C GLN A 65 -9.67 11.39 -5.93
N ILE A 66 -10.15 12.36 -5.16
CA ILE A 66 -11.49 12.93 -5.30
C ILE A 66 -11.37 14.11 -6.27
N ILE A 67 -12.04 14.02 -7.42
CA ILE A 67 -12.12 15.10 -8.42
C ILE A 67 -13.61 15.35 -8.66
N ASP A 68 -14.05 16.60 -8.55
CA ASP A 68 -15.44 17.04 -8.78
C ASP A 68 -16.52 16.18 -8.08
N TYR A 69 -16.31 15.89 -6.79
CA TYR A 69 -17.24 15.14 -5.91
C TYR A 69 -17.62 13.72 -6.40
N THR A 70 -16.92 13.20 -7.40
CA THR A 70 -17.15 11.88 -7.97
C THR A 70 -15.96 10.97 -7.62
N LEU A 71 -16.23 9.79 -7.09
CA LEU A 71 -15.21 8.76 -6.88
C LEU A 71 -14.77 8.19 -8.24
N GLN A 72 -13.72 8.75 -8.83
CA GLN A 72 -13.06 8.13 -9.98
C GLN A 72 -11.96 7.18 -9.48
N PHE A 73 -12.16 5.88 -9.68
CA PHE A 73 -11.07 4.90 -9.56
C PHE A 73 -10.04 5.19 -10.66
N PHE A 74 -8.78 5.45 -10.28
CA PHE A 74 -7.67 5.29 -11.21
C PHE A 74 -7.36 3.78 -11.29
N ASP A 75 -8.01 3.07 -12.21
CA ASP A 75 -7.85 1.63 -12.48
C ASP A 75 -6.47 1.25 -13.08
N ASP A 76 -5.38 1.96 -12.75
CA ASP A 76 -4.10 1.77 -13.44
C ASP A 76 -3.14 0.77 -12.77
N PHE A 77 -3.51 0.22 -11.61
CA PHE A 77 -2.67 -0.77 -10.92
C PHE A 77 -3.43 -1.77 -10.06
N LYS A 78 -3.17 -3.07 -10.27
CA LYS A 78 -3.61 -4.16 -9.38
C LYS A 78 -2.47 -4.52 -8.44
N THR A 79 -2.67 -4.43 -7.12
CA THR A 79 -1.62 -4.75 -6.13
C THR A 79 -2.09 -5.78 -5.11
N VAL A 80 -1.20 -6.73 -4.79
CA VAL A 80 -1.42 -7.79 -3.82
C VAL A 80 -0.30 -7.76 -2.78
N ASP A 81 -0.66 -7.68 -1.50
CA ASP A 81 0.28 -7.75 -0.39
C ASP A 81 0.59 -9.21 -0.06
N LEU A 82 1.88 -9.60 -0.11
CA LEU A 82 2.33 -10.97 0.19
C LEU A 82 2.79 -11.10 1.64
N THR A 83 3.44 -10.04 2.14
CA THR A 83 3.86 -9.86 3.54
C THR A 83 3.80 -8.36 3.87
N TYR A 84 4.07 -7.98 5.12
CA TYR A 84 4.16 -6.57 5.53
C TYR A 84 5.16 -5.74 4.68
N ARG A 85 6.19 -6.36 4.11
CA ARG A 85 7.24 -5.66 3.33
C ARG A 85 7.32 -6.06 1.86
N LEU A 86 6.60 -7.08 1.40
CA LEU A 86 6.70 -7.59 0.04
C LEU A 86 5.34 -7.63 -0.63
N CYS A 87 5.27 -7.06 -1.83
CA CYS A 87 4.05 -6.95 -2.62
C CYS A 87 4.29 -7.26 -4.07
N PHE A 88 3.24 -7.70 -4.74
CA PHE A 88 3.19 -7.90 -6.16
C PHE A 88 2.21 -6.90 -6.80
N ALA A 89 2.54 -6.39 -7.98
CA ALA A 89 1.73 -5.41 -8.68
C ALA A 89 1.73 -5.64 -10.20
N ILE A 90 0.59 -5.41 -10.83
CA ILE A 90 0.46 -5.27 -12.28
C ILE A 90 0.23 -3.80 -12.56
N LEU A 91 1.15 -3.18 -13.31
CA LEU A 91 1.13 -1.74 -13.59
C LEU A 91 0.96 -1.51 -15.10
N PHE A 92 0.02 -0.63 -15.47
CA PHE A 92 -0.18 -0.20 -16.86
C PHE A 92 0.58 1.09 -17.20
N SER A 93 1.19 1.72 -16.19
CA SER A 93 2.01 2.91 -16.33
C SER A 93 3.28 2.83 -15.49
N ARG A 94 4.27 3.69 -15.80
CA ARG A 94 5.55 3.69 -15.09
C ARG A 94 5.34 4.10 -13.62
N PRO A 95 5.82 3.31 -12.64
CA PRO A 95 5.62 3.64 -11.24
C PRO A 95 6.34 4.95 -10.86
N LYS A 96 5.66 5.82 -10.12
CA LYS A 96 6.26 7.02 -9.53
C LYS A 96 7.23 6.62 -8.42
N SER A 97 8.41 7.22 -8.40
CA SER A 97 9.38 7.00 -7.32
C SER A 97 8.85 7.53 -5.99
N SER A 98 9.02 6.75 -4.92
CA SER A 98 8.65 7.15 -3.55
C SER A 98 9.80 6.82 -2.59
N SER A 99 9.96 7.61 -1.53
CA SER A 99 11.03 7.41 -0.53
C SER A 99 10.89 6.07 0.22
N ASN A 100 9.64 5.61 0.41
CA ASN A 100 9.31 4.48 1.27
C ASN A 100 8.98 3.21 0.48
N VAL A 101 9.05 3.27 -0.86
CA VAL A 101 8.71 2.16 -1.73
C VAL A 101 9.86 1.89 -2.68
N HIS A 102 10.19 0.62 -2.85
CA HIS A 102 11.15 0.18 -3.85
C HIS A 102 10.44 -0.67 -4.90
N TYR A 103 10.35 -0.14 -6.11
CA TYR A 103 9.85 -0.88 -7.27
C TYR A 103 10.98 -1.65 -7.95
N PHE A 104 10.70 -2.88 -8.37
CA PHE A 104 11.57 -3.61 -9.29
C PHE A 104 10.73 -4.55 -10.16
N SER A 105 11.25 -4.86 -11.35
CA SER A 105 10.67 -5.85 -12.26
C SER A 105 11.69 -6.94 -12.60
N ILE A 106 11.19 -8.04 -13.15
CA ILE A 106 11.98 -9.12 -13.75
C ILE A 106 11.65 -9.30 -15.24
N ASP A 107 10.73 -8.51 -15.78
CA ASP A 107 10.18 -8.63 -17.13
C ASP A 107 11.24 -8.59 -18.25
N ASN A 108 12.39 -7.97 -17.99
CA ASN A 108 13.53 -7.85 -18.90
C ASN A 108 14.83 -8.46 -18.34
N GLU A 109 14.72 -9.27 -17.27
CA GLU A 109 15.87 -9.89 -16.60
C GLU A 109 15.75 -11.42 -16.58
N LEU A 110 14.55 -11.94 -16.35
CA LEU A 110 14.24 -13.36 -16.32
C LEU A 110 13.25 -13.65 -17.46
N GLU A 111 13.76 -13.66 -18.69
CA GLU A 111 12.96 -13.86 -19.89
C GLU A 111 12.93 -15.34 -20.27
N TYR A 112 11.75 -15.85 -20.63
CA TYR A 112 11.59 -17.19 -21.14
C TYR A 112 12.01 -17.24 -22.61
N GLU A 113 12.82 -18.22 -22.98
CA GLU A 113 13.19 -18.48 -24.37
C GLU A 113 12.20 -19.48 -24.98
N ASN A 114 11.32 -18.99 -25.85
CA ASN A 114 10.25 -19.79 -26.45
C ASN A 114 10.74 -20.64 -27.62
N PHE A 115 10.18 -21.84 -27.75
CA PHE A 115 10.39 -22.68 -28.94
C PHE A 115 9.43 -22.31 -30.08
N TYR A 116 8.17 -22.08 -29.75
CA TYR A 116 7.13 -21.63 -30.67
C TYR A 116 6.24 -20.59 -29.99
N ALA A 117 5.00 -20.95 -29.62
CA ALA A 117 4.03 -20.06 -28.98
C ALA A 117 3.97 -20.23 -27.46
N ASP A 118 4.71 -21.18 -26.90
CA ASP A 118 5.00 -21.31 -25.48
C ASP A 118 5.63 -20.04 -24.93
N PHE A 119 5.34 -19.73 -23.66
CA PHE A 119 5.83 -18.50 -23.02
C PHE A 119 6.28 -18.72 -21.58
N GLY A 120 6.20 -19.95 -21.06
CA GLY A 120 6.48 -20.28 -19.67
C GLY A 120 5.98 -21.68 -19.31
N PRO A 121 6.03 -22.04 -18.01
CA PRO A 121 6.55 -21.23 -16.91
C PRO A 121 8.08 -21.09 -16.97
N LEU A 122 8.62 -20.11 -16.23
CA LEU A 122 10.08 -19.94 -16.10
C LEU A 122 10.72 -21.18 -15.45
N ASN A 123 11.93 -21.51 -15.87
CA ASN A 123 12.64 -22.70 -15.40
C ASN A 123 13.16 -22.56 -13.95
N LEU A 124 13.61 -23.68 -13.37
CA LEU A 124 14.07 -23.76 -11.98
C LEU A 124 15.24 -22.80 -11.66
N ALA A 125 16.15 -22.57 -12.61
CA ALA A 125 17.26 -21.64 -12.40
C ALA A 125 16.75 -20.20 -12.24
N MET A 126 15.73 -19.81 -12.99
CA MET A 126 15.08 -18.50 -12.87
C MET A 126 14.29 -18.36 -11.57
N VAL A 127 13.60 -19.44 -11.14
CA VAL A 127 12.95 -19.49 -9.82
C VAL A 127 13.99 -19.25 -8.70
N TYR A 128 15.12 -19.95 -8.73
CA TYR A 128 16.19 -19.78 -7.76
C TYR A 128 16.74 -18.34 -7.76
N ARG A 129 17.06 -17.80 -8.94
CA ARG A 129 17.55 -16.41 -9.09
C ARG A 129 16.55 -15.40 -8.52
N TYR A 130 15.27 -15.57 -8.80
CA TYR A 130 14.21 -14.73 -8.25
C TYR A 130 14.17 -14.80 -6.72
N CYS A 131 14.16 -16.00 -6.15
CA CYS A 131 14.19 -16.21 -4.70
C CYS A 131 15.39 -15.52 -4.03
N CYS A 132 16.60 -15.69 -4.60
CA CYS A 132 17.80 -15.00 -4.14
C CYS A 132 17.66 -13.47 -4.21
N LYS A 133 17.08 -12.95 -5.30
CA LYS A 133 16.86 -11.51 -5.50
C LYS A 133 15.92 -10.93 -4.43
N ILE A 134 14.79 -11.58 -4.16
CA ILE A 134 13.86 -11.16 -3.12
C ILE A 134 14.55 -11.17 -1.76
N ASN A 135 15.22 -12.27 -1.41
CA ASN A 135 15.90 -12.41 -0.13
C ASN A 135 17.00 -11.35 0.06
N LYS A 136 17.75 -11.03 -1.00
CA LYS A 136 18.74 -9.95 -0.98
C LYS A 136 18.10 -8.58 -0.74
N LYS A 137 16.96 -8.28 -1.38
CA LYS A 137 16.23 -7.02 -1.19
C LYS A 137 15.66 -6.91 0.23
N LEU A 138 15.09 -7.97 0.77
CA LEU A 138 14.50 -7.99 2.11
C LEU A 138 15.55 -7.82 3.22
N LYS A 139 16.76 -8.40 3.03
CA LYS A 139 17.89 -8.32 3.96
C LYS A 139 18.74 -7.04 3.82
N SER A 140 18.59 -6.31 2.71
CA SER A 140 19.40 -5.12 2.45
C SER A 140 19.09 -3.98 3.43
N ILE A 141 20.13 -3.46 4.11
CA ILE A 141 20.02 -2.35 5.07
C ILE A 141 19.43 -1.10 4.40
N THR A 142 19.85 -0.81 3.16
CA THR A 142 19.35 0.34 2.37
C THR A 142 17.86 0.28 2.06
N MET A 143 17.25 -0.91 2.15
CA MET A 143 15.85 -1.17 1.82
C MET A 143 15.03 -1.59 3.05
N MET A 144 15.64 -1.68 4.24
CA MET A 144 15.07 -2.23 5.47
C MET A 144 13.73 -1.57 5.87
N ARG A 145 13.59 -0.27 5.65
CA ARG A 145 12.38 0.50 5.95
C ARG A 145 11.46 0.71 4.75
N LYS A 146 11.79 0.13 3.59
CA LYS A 146 11.00 0.27 2.36
C LYS A 146 10.09 -0.92 2.14
N LYS A 147 8.91 -0.65 1.60
CA LYS A 147 8.00 -1.65 1.00
C LYS A 147 8.59 -2.06 -0.35
N ILE A 148 8.83 -3.35 -0.54
CA ILE A 148 9.38 -3.91 -1.77
C ILE A 148 8.22 -4.33 -2.67
N ILE A 149 8.11 -3.70 -3.85
CA ILE A 149 7.06 -4.00 -4.82
C ILE A 149 7.71 -4.64 -6.05
N HIS A 150 7.43 -5.92 -6.24
CA HIS A 150 7.65 -6.58 -7.52
C HIS A 150 6.53 -6.16 -8.46
N PHE A 151 6.85 -5.51 -9.57
CA PHE A 151 5.86 -5.16 -10.57
C PHE A 151 6.14 -5.81 -11.92
N THR A 152 5.06 -6.03 -12.67
CA THR A 152 5.07 -6.48 -14.06
C THR A 152 4.20 -5.55 -14.90
N GLY A 153 4.51 -5.47 -16.20
CA GLY A 153 3.80 -4.61 -17.15
C GLY A 153 2.46 -5.19 -17.66
N PRO A 154 1.95 -4.66 -18.78
CA PRO A 154 0.65 -5.07 -19.35
C PRO A 154 0.69 -6.39 -20.15
N ASP A 155 1.86 -6.94 -20.48
CA ASP A 155 1.95 -8.20 -21.24
C ASP A 155 1.49 -9.38 -20.38
N GLN A 156 0.37 -10.01 -20.77
CA GLN A 156 -0.25 -11.11 -20.02
C GLN A 156 0.67 -12.33 -19.84
N ARG A 157 1.59 -12.59 -20.79
CA ARG A 157 2.57 -13.68 -20.67
C ARG A 157 3.59 -13.36 -19.58
N LYS A 158 4.03 -12.11 -19.51
CA LYS A 158 4.94 -11.64 -18.44
C LYS A 158 4.23 -11.62 -17.09
N GLN A 159 2.96 -11.23 -17.05
CA GLN A 159 2.14 -11.28 -15.84
C GLN A 159 2.04 -12.71 -15.29
N ALA A 160 1.73 -13.68 -16.14
CA ALA A 160 1.64 -15.09 -15.75
C ALA A 160 2.99 -15.62 -15.20
N ASN A 161 4.11 -15.30 -15.86
CA ASN A 161 5.45 -15.69 -15.39
C ASN A 161 5.85 -15.00 -14.08
N ALA A 162 5.56 -13.71 -13.93
CA ALA A 162 5.84 -12.96 -12.72
C ALA A 162 5.02 -13.48 -11.53
N ALA A 163 3.73 -13.76 -11.75
CA ALA A 163 2.85 -14.37 -10.76
C ALA A 163 3.30 -15.80 -10.40
N PHE A 164 3.76 -16.59 -11.38
CA PHE A 164 4.36 -17.89 -11.14
C PHE A 164 5.56 -17.79 -10.19
N LEU A 165 6.53 -16.91 -10.47
CA LEU A 165 7.69 -16.69 -9.60
C LEU A 165 7.31 -16.25 -8.19
N VAL A 166 6.34 -15.34 -8.07
CA VAL A 166 5.80 -14.90 -6.79
C VAL A 166 5.19 -16.07 -6.02
N GLY A 167 4.33 -16.87 -6.65
CA GLY A 167 3.69 -18.01 -6.01
C GLY A 167 4.70 -19.08 -5.59
N CYS A 168 5.71 -19.38 -6.41
CA CYS A 168 6.82 -20.25 -6.01
C CYS A 168 7.53 -19.73 -4.76
N TYR A 169 7.83 -18.43 -4.70
CA TYR A 169 8.45 -17.83 -3.51
C TYR A 169 7.55 -17.97 -2.27
N MET A 170 6.24 -17.78 -2.41
CA MET A 170 5.29 -17.95 -1.31
C MET A 170 5.26 -19.39 -0.79
N VAL A 171 5.26 -20.37 -1.69
CA VAL A 171 5.25 -21.80 -1.33
C VAL A 171 6.56 -22.22 -0.68
N ILE A 172 7.71 -21.81 -1.24
CA ILE A 172 9.05 -22.24 -0.80
C ILE A 172 9.49 -21.49 0.47
N TYR A 173 9.38 -20.16 0.50
CA TYR A 173 9.97 -19.33 1.56
C TYR A 173 8.96 -18.84 2.60
N LEU A 174 7.70 -18.61 2.21
CA LEU A 174 6.66 -18.14 3.14
C LEU A 174 5.83 -19.27 3.73
N GLY A 175 6.07 -20.53 3.33
CA GLY A 175 5.37 -21.71 3.83
C GLY A 175 3.87 -21.74 3.49
N LYS A 176 3.44 -21.00 2.47
CA LYS A 176 2.03 -21.01 2.02
C LYS A 176 1.70 -22.32 1.33
N THR A 177 0.44 -22.75 1.43
CA THR A 177 -0.04 -23.86 0.60
C THR A 177 -0.23 -23.39 -0.85
N PRO A 178 -0.21 -24.30 -1.84
CA PRO A 178 -0.46 -23.95 -3.24
C PRO A 178 -1.76 -23.16 -3.45
N GLU A 179 -2.83 -23.54 -2.76
CA GLU A 179 -4.16 -22.93 -2.87
C GLU A 179 -4.17 -21.53 -2.26
N ASP A 180 -3.48 -21.33 -1.13
CA ASP A 180 -3.32 -20.03 -0.50
C ASP A 180 -2.54 -19.06 -1.39
N ALA A 181 -1.42 -19.53 -1.96
CA ALA A 181 -0.62 -18.73 -2.88
C ALA A 181 -1.43 -18.33 -4.12
N TYR A 182 -2.15 -19.28 -4.70
CA TYR A 182 -3.02 -19.04 -5.85
C TYR A 182 -4.13 -18.05 -5.52
N ARG A 183 -4.86 -18.24 -4.42
CA ARG A 183 -5.96 -17.37 -3.98
C ARG A 183 -5.52 -15.93 -3.75
N ILE A 184 -4.34 -15.74 -3.15
CA ILE A 184 -3.74 -14.40 -2.96
C ILE A 184 -3.44 -13.75 -4.31
N LEU A 185 -2.89 -14.50 -5.28
CA LEU A 185 -2.57 -13.99 -6.61
C LEU A 185 -3.80 -13.71 -7.49
N MET A 186 -4.92 -14.39 -7.26
CA MET A 186 -6.20 -14.16 -7.95
C MET A 186 -6.97 -12.95 -7.39
N PHE A 187 -6.51 -12.35 -6.29
CA PHE A 187 -7.22 -11.25 -5.64
C PHE A 187 -7.37 -10.04 -6.59
N GLY A 188 -8.56 -9.43 -6.63
CA GLY A 188 -8.86 -8.26 -7.47
C GLY A 188 -9.10 -8.59 -8.95
N ASP A 189 -9.77 -9.72 -9.21
CA ASP A 189 -10.09 -10.21 -10.56
C ASP A 189 -8.87 -10.28 -11.48
N ALA A 190 -7.72 -10.65 -10.91
CA ALA A 190 -6.51 -10.88 -11.68
C ALA A 190 -6.66 -12.21 -12.45
N ALA A 191 -6.68 -12.14 -13.77
CA ALA A 191 -6.74 -13.31 -14.63
C ALA A 191 -5.38 -13.49 -15.33
N TYR A 192 -4.74 -14.64 -15.10
CA TYR A 192 -3.52 -15.02 -15.83
C TYR A 192 -3.85 -16.05 -16.88
N ILE A 193 -3.27 -15.89 -18.07
CA ILE A 193 -3.36 -16.90 -19.12
C ILE A 193 -2.62 -18.18 -18.67
N PRO A 194 -3.18 -19.37 -18.91
CA PRO A 194 -2.53 -20.61 -18.53
C PRO A 194 -1.40 -20.94 -19.52
N PHE A 195 -0.41 -21.71 -19.07
CA PHE A 195 0.74 -22.08 -19.90
C PHE A 195 0.36 -23.17 -20.89
N ARG A 196 0.92 -23.06 -22.10
CA ARG A 196 0.71 -23.99 -23.22
C ARG A 196 1.98 -24.78 -23.51
N ASP A 197 1.83 -25.81 -24.31
CA ASP A 197 2.94 -26.59 -24.84
C ASP A 197 3.69 -25.88 -25.98
N ALA A 198 4.86 -26.43 -26.30
CA ALA A 198 5.76 -25.96 -27.36
C ALA A 198 5.42 -26.53 -28.75
N ALA A 199 4.32 -27.27 -28.90
CA ALA A 199 3.95 -27.87 -30.17
C ALA A 199 3.49 -26.82 -31.20
N TYR A 200 3.63 -27.18 -32.47
CA TYR A 200 3.13 -26.38 -33.58
C TYR A 200 1.59 -26.42 -33.64
N GLY A 201 0.98 -25.25 -33.87
CA GLY A 201 -0.46 -25.13 -34.09
C GLY A 201 -1.28 -24.88 -32.81
N SER A 202 -2.48 -25.46 -32.75
CA SER A 202 -3.43 -25.30 -31.65
C SER A 202 -3.00 -26.08 -30.41
N CYS A 203 -3.11 -25.46 -29.24
CA CYS A 203 -2.86 -26.12 -27.97
C CYS A 203 -4.15 -26.78 -27.46
N ASN A 204 -4.05 -28.06 -27.09
CA ASN A 204 -5.19 -28.86 -26.60
C ASN A 204 -5.21 -29.02 -25.07
N PHE A 205 -4.14 -28.63 -24.38
CA PHE A 205 -4.01 -28.79 -22.94
C PHE A 205 -3.18 -27.66 -22.34
N PHE A 206 -3.69 -27.07 -21.27
CA PHE A 206 -3.03 -25.97 -20.58
C PHE A 206 -2.79 -26.33 -19.12
N ILE A 207 -1.68 -25.85 -18.57
CA ILE A 207 -1.40 -25.93 -17.13
C ILE A 207 -1.58 -24.55 -16.49
N THR A 208 -2.24 -24.53 -15.35
CA THR A 208 -2.51 -23.29 -14.60
C THR A 208 -1.40 -22.99 -13.60
N LEU A 209 -1.41 -21.77 -13.04
CA LEU A 209 -0.53 -21.43 -11.92
C LEU A 209 -0.69 -22.38 -10.73
N LEU A 210 -1.93 -22.80 -10.44
CA LEU A 210 -2.21 -23.71 -9.34
C LEU A 210 -1.55 -25.09 -9.56
N ASP A 211 -1.63 -25.63 -10.79
CA ASP A 211 -0.96 -26.88 -11.15
C ASP A 211 0.55 -26.78 -10.92
N CYS A 212 1.15 -25.65 -11.34
CA CYS A 212 2.56 -25.38 -11.10
C CYS A 212 2.91 -25.30 -9.61
N PHE A 213 2.08 -24.68 -8.78
CA PHE A 213 2.34 -24.56 -7.34
C PHE A 213 2.24 -25.91 -6.63
N TYR A 214 1.31 -26.78 -7.04
CA TYR A 214 1.29 -28.17 -6.57
C TYR A 214 2.55 -28.92 -6.96
N ALA A 215 3.02 -28.76 -8.21
CA ALA A 215 4.25 -29.40 -8.68
C ALA A 215 5.49 -28.96 -7.89
N VAL A 216 5.55 -27.70 -7.44
CA VAL A 216 6.65 -27.17 -6.62
C VAL A 216 6.59 -27.65 -5.17
N LYS A 217 5.39 -27.95 -4.65
CA LYS A 217 5.19 -28.35 -3.25
C LYS A 217 5.42 -29.84 -3.00
N LYS A 218 5.10 -30.69 -3.97
CA LYS A 218 5.26 -32.14 -3.91
C LYS A 218 6.72 -32.55 -3.83
#